data_AF-A0A924MZI3-F1
#
_entry.id   AF-A0A924MZI3-F1
#
_cell.length_a   1.000
_cell.length_b   1.000
_cell.length_c   1.000
_cell.angle_alpha   90.00
_cell.angle_beta   90.00
_cell.angle_gamma   90.00
#
_symmetry.space_group_name_H-M   'P 1'
#
loop_
_entity.id
_entity.type
_entity.pdbx_description
1 polymer ?
#
loop_
_entity_poly.entity_id
_entity_poly.type
_entity_poly.pdbx_seq_one_letter_code
_entity_poly.pdbx_strand_id
1 'polypeptide(L)'
;MSYLRSASFGALFVVTFTIAATCQLAFSGLGLLMVATAPGMFNMNGQAATNPAQALGVLAFLLVIGLFMNAGISAIGSGVWILVRRALPGAKPTANAADVF
;
A
#
# COMPACT_ATOMS: atom_id res chain seq x y z
N MET A 1 -1.64 15.22 -13.42
CA MET A 1 -0.29 15.81 -13.31
C MET A 1 -0.17 16.95 -12.29
N SER A 2 -1.22 17.76 -12.04
CA SER A 2 -1.17 18.86 -11.04
C SER A 2 -0.95 18.37 -9.59
N TYR A 3 -1.69 17.33 -9.16
CA TYR A 3 -1.57 16.75 -7.82
C TYR A 3 -0.14 16.26 -7.50
N LEU A 4 0.50 15.56 -8.43
CA LEU A 4 1.89 15.10 -8.28
C LEU A 4 2.91 16.23 -8.31
N ARG A 5 2.56 17.48 -8.59
CA ARG A 5 3.50 18.61 -8.50
C ARG A 5 3.39 19.34 -7.17
N SER A 6 2.19 19.44 -6.61
CA SER A 6 1.90 20.25 -5.42
C SER A 6 1.57 19.45 -4.15
N ALA A 7 1.21 18.17 -4.25
CA ALA A 7 0.77 17.38 -3.09
C ALA A 7 1.86 17.26 -2.01
N SER A 8 1.46 17.35 -0.75
CA SER A 8 2.35 17.14 0.39
C SER A 8 2.80 15.67 0.49
N PHE A 9 3.85 15.40 1.27
CA PHE A 9 4.31 14.04 1.54
C PHE A 9 3.17 13.15 2.04
N GLY A 10 2.39 13.62 3.02
CA GLY A 10 1.26 12.88 3.56
C GLY A 10 0.19 12.57 2.52
N ALA A 11 -0.08 13.50 1.61
CA ALA A 11 -1.05 13.32 0.54
C ALA A 11 -0.59 12.28 -0.50
N LEU A 12 0.71 12.19 -0.78
CA LEU A 12 1.30 11.14 -1.64
C LEU A 12 1.29 9.77 -0.94
N PHE A 13 1.61 9.76 0.35
CA PHE A 13 1.64 8.56 1.17
C PHE A 13 0.25 7.96 1.28
N VAL A 14 -0.75 8.76 1.64
CA VAL A 14 -2.13 8.29 1.81
C VAL A 14 -2.66 7.71 0.50
N VAL A 15 -2.46 8.37 -0.64
CA VAL A 15 -2.93 7.85 -1.92
C VAL A 15 -2.29 6.50 -2.26
N THR A 16 -0.96 6.39 -2.15
CA THR A 16 -0.26 5.14 -2.47
C THR A 16 -0.62 4.02 -1.49
N PHE A 17 -0.63 4.33 -0.20
CA PHE A 17 -1.00 3.41 0.87
C PHE A 17 -2.44 2.92 0.74
N THR A 18 -3.40 3.83 0.49
CA THR A 18 -4.82 3.48 0.36
C THR A 18 -5.05 2.56 -0.84
N ILE A 19 -4.44 2.83 -2.00
CA ILE A 19 -4.58 1.95 -3.17
C ILE A 19 -4.09 0.55 -2.83
N ALA A 20 -2.88 0.45 -2.27
CA ALA A 20 -2.29 -0.84 -1.92
C ALA A 20 -3.05 -1.55 -0.78
N ALA A 21 -3.54 -0.82 0.22
CA ALA A 21 -4.37 -1.38 1.29
C ALA A 21 -5.72 -1.90 0.76
N THR A 22 -6.31 -1.21 -0.22
CA THR A 22 -7.56 -1.65 -0.87
C THR A 22 -7.35 -2.94 -1.65
N CYS A 23 -6.26 -3.02 -2.42
CA CYS A 23 -5.85 -4.26 -3.08
C CYS A 23 -5.59 -5.39 -2.07
N GLN A 24 -4.87 -5.08 -0.99
CA GLN A 24 -4.59 -6.04 0.07
C GLN A 24 -5.88 -6.57 0.71
N LEU A 25 -6.87 -5.72 0.96
CA LEU A 25 -8.19 -6.14 1.45
C LEU A 25 -8.90 -7.05 0.46
N ALA A 26 -8.89 -6.73 -0.84
CA ALA A 26 -9.50 -7.58 -1.86
C ALA A 26 -8.85 -8.97 -1.91
N PHE A 27 -7.52 -9.05 -1.92
CA PHE A 27 -6.80 -10.32 -1.89
C PHE A 27 -6.96 -11.05 -0.56
N SER A 28 -7.09 -10.33 0.56
CA SER A 28 -7.36 -10.94 1.86
C SER A 28 -8.72 -11.64 1.89
N GLY A 29 -9.73 -11.10 1.20
CA GLY A 29 -11.03 -11.74 1.04
C GLY A 29 -10.94 -13.07 0.30
N LEU A 30 -10.16 -13.12 -0.79
CA LEU A 30 -9.84 -14.37 -1.48
C LEU A 30 -9.07 -15.34 -0.58
N GLY A 31 -8.11 -14.82 0.19
CA GLY A 31 -7.36 -15.61 1.18
C GLY A 31 -8.27 -16.22 2.25
N LEU A 32 -9.23 -15.48 2.78
CA LEU A 32 -10.22 -15.97 3.75
C LEU A 32 -11.10 -17.08 3.18
N LEU A 33 -11.48 -16.99 1.90
CA LEU A 33 -12.18 -18.07 1.22
C LEU A 33 -11.32 -19.34 1.17
N MET A 34 -10.03 -19.19 0.84
CA MET A 34 -9.06 -20.29 0.75
C MET A 34 -8.71 -20.91 2.11
N VAL A 35 -8.81 -20.16 3.20
CA VAL A 35 -8.61 -20.71 4.57
C VAL A 35 -9.58 -21.85 4.86
N ALA A 36 -10.82 -21.75 4.39
CA ALA A 36 -11.84 -22.77 4.61
C ALA A 36 -11.82 -23.88 3.53
N THR A 37 -11.53 -23.54 2.27
CA THR A 37 -11.63 -24.49 1.15
C THR A 37 -10.33 -25.21 0.82
N ALA A 38 -9.17 -24.61 1.12
CA ALA A 38 -7.84 -25.14 0.79
C ALA A 38 -6.78 -24.71 1.82
N PRO A 39 -6.91 -25.09 3.11
CA PRO A 39 -5.98 -24.68 4.17
C PRO A 39 -4.53 -25.08 3.88
N GLY A 40 -4.31 -26.20 3.18
CA GLY A 40 -2.97 -26.65 2.79
C GLY A 40 -2.19 -25.72 1.85
N MET A 41 -2.82 -24.66 1.31
CA MET A 41 -2.12 -23.60 0.58
C MET A 41 -1.30 -22.68 1.50
N PHE A 42 -1.64 -22.62 2.79
CA PHE A 42 -0.94 -21.80 3.77
C PHE A 42 0.15 -22.62 4.44
N ASN A 43 1.39 -22.15 4.36
CA ASN A 43 2.53 -22.83 4.98
C ASN A 43 2.96 -22.15 6.26
N MET A 44 3.10 -22.93 7.33
CA MET A 44 3.65 -22.52 8.62
C MET A 44 4.96 -23.28 8.84
N ASN A 45 6.07 -22.56 8.97
CA ASN A 45 7.40 -23.15 9.18
C ASN A 45 7.80 -24.22 8.12
N GLY A 46 7.41 -24.01 6.86
CA GLY A 46 7.70 -24.94 5.75
C GLY A 46 6.79 -26.17 5.67
N GLN A 47 5.78 -26.27 6.54
CA GLN A 47 4.76 -27.32 6.50
C GLN A 47 3.41 -26.73 6.12
N ALA A 48 2.62 -27.47 5.35
CA ALA A 48 1.27 -27.07 5.00
C ALA A 48 0.36 -27.07 6.24
N ALA A 49 -0.50 -26.07 6.37
CA ALA A 49 -1.47 -25.99 7.45
C ALA A 49 -2.45 -27.16 7.37
N THR A 50 -2.65 -27.84 8.49
CA THR A 50 -3.48 -29.05 8.57
C THR A 50 -4.91 -28.74 8.97
N ASN A 51 -5.19 -27.52 9.42
CA ASN A 51 -6.53 -27.08 9.78
C ASN A 51 -6.75 -25.58 9.42
N PRO A 52 -8.02 -25.15 9.31
CA PRO A 52 -8.36 -23.76 8.97
C PRO A 52 -7.84 -22.73 9.99
N ALA A 53 -7.75 -23.09 11.27
CA ALA A 53 -7.27 -22.16 12.30
C ALA A 53 -5.78 -21.79 12.09
N GLN A 54 -4.95 -22.76 11.71
CA GLN A 54 -3.55 -22.53 11.34
C GLN A 54 -3.45 -21.68 10.07
N ALA A 55 -4.24 -21.99 9.04
CA ALA A 55 -4.28 -21.22 7.81
C ALA A 55 -4.69 -19.76 8.06
N LEU A 56 -5.68 -19.53 8.94
CA LEU A 56 -6.09 -18.18 9.36
C LEU A 56 -4.97 -17.44 10.08
N GLY A 57 -4.24 -18.12 10.97
CA GLY A 57 -3.08 -17.56 11.67
C GLY A 57 -1.98 -17.11 10.70
N VAL A 58 -1.65 -17.95 9.71
CA VAL A 58 -0.68 -17.62 8.66
C VAL A 58 -1.19 -16.43 7.82
N LEU A 59 -2.45 -16.44 7.40
CA LEU A 59 -3.04 -15.34 6.65
C LEU A 59 -2.99 -14.02 7.43
N ALA A 60 -3.40 -14.01 8.70
CA ALA A 60 -3.37 -12.81 9.54
C ALA A 60 -1.94 -12.28 9.70
N PHE A 61 -0.97 -13.17 9.94
CA PHE A 61 0.43 -12.81 10.03
C PHE A 61 0.96 -12.17 8.73
N LEU A 62 0.68 -12.78 7.58
CA LEU A 62 1.07 -12.26 6.27
C LEU A 62 0.41 -10.91 5.97
N LEU A 63 -0.85 -10.70 6.38
CA LEU A 63 -1.53 -9.42 6.21
C LEU A 63 -0.89 -8.32 7.07
N VAL A 64 -0.51 -8.61 8.31
CA VAL A 64 0.18 -7.63 9.16
C VAL A 64 1.52 -7.24 8.57
N ILE A 65 2.33 -8.23 8.14
CA ILE A 65 3.62 -7.95 7.48
C ILE A 65 3.41 -7.18 6.19
N GLY A 66 2.46 -7.60 5.35
CA GLY A 66 2.12 -6.91 4.11
C GLY A 66 1.72 -5.46 4.33
N LEU A 67 0.99 -5.18 5.42
CA LEU A 67 0.60 -3.81 5.78
C LEU A 67 1.81 -2.95 6.15
N PHE A 68 2.74 -3.48 6.94
CA PHE A 68 3.99 -2.78 7.28
C PHE A 68 4.85 -2.54 6.04
N MET A 69 5.00 -3.54 5.17
CA MET A 69 5.72 -3.40 3.91
C MET A 69 5.06 -2.36 3.00
N ASN A 70 3.73 -2.37 2.90
CA ASN A 70 2.96 -1.40 2.15
C ASN A 70 3.19 0.03 2.68
N ALA A 71 3.10 0.23 3.99
CA ALA A 71 3.40 1.53 4.61
C ALA A 71 4.84 1.97 4.31
N GLY A 72 5.81 1.06 4.42
CA GLY A 72 7.22 1.32 4.10
C GLY A 72 7.43 1.75 2.65
N ILE A 73 6.90 0.99 1.68
CA ILE A 73 7.01 1.29 0.24
C ILE A 73 6.30 2.62 -0.09
N SER A 74 5.13 2.86 0.50
CA SER A 74 4.38 4.10 0.31
C SER A 74 5.14 5.32 0.86
N ALA A 75 5.80 5.18 2.01
CA ALA A 75 6.64 6.23 2.58
C ALA A 75 7.89 6.48 1.74
N ILE A 76 8.57 5.41 1.28
CA ILE A 76 9.74 5.52 0.39
C ILE A 76 9.35 6.20 -0.92
N GLY A 77 8.27 5.75 -1.58
CA GLY A 77 7.81 6.32 -2.84
C GLY A 77 7.45 7.80 -2.71
N SER A 78 6.79 8.17 -1.61
CA SER A 78 6.46 9.57 -1.31
C SER A 78 7.71 10.42 -1.06
N GLY A 79 8.69 9.87 -0.34
CA GLY A 79 9.96 10.53 -0.06
C GLY A 79 10.79 10.74 -1.32
N VAL A 80 10.94 9.69 -2.15
CA VAL A 80 11.63 9.76 -3.45
C VAL A 80 10.99 10.81 -4.34
N TRP A 81 9.65 10.85 -4.41
CA TRP A 81 8.96 11.83 -5.24
C TRP A 81 9.17 13.28 -4.75
N ILE A 82 9.16 13.51 -3.44
CA ILE A 82 9.51 14.83 -2.85
C ILE A 82 10.96 15.21 -3.21
N LEU A 83 11.91 14.29 -3.12
CA LEU A 83 13.31 14.55 -3.48
C LEU A 83 13.46 14.89 -4.97
N VAL A 84 12.79 14.14 -5.84
CA VAL A 84 12.76 14.41 -7.29
C VAL A 84 12.21 15.81 -7.57
N ARG A 85 11.13 16.24 -6.89
CA ARG A 85 10.60 17.61 -7.03
C ARG A 85 11.59 18.68 -6.61
N ARG A 86 12.42 18.42 -5.58
CA ARG A 86 13.43 19.37 -5.11
C ARG A 86 14.63 19.44 -6.06
N ALA A 87 14.96 18.34 -6.73
CA ALA A 87 16.08 18.26 -7.66
C ALA A 87 15.74 18.82 -9.05
N LEU A 88 14.47 18.84 -9.46
CA LEU A 88 14.03 19.38 -10.75
C LEU A 88 13.83 20.91 -10.69
N PRO A 89 14.64 21.71 -11.42
CA PRO A 89 14.46 23.15 -11.49
C PRO A 89 13.24 23.47 -12.37
N GLY A 90 12.18 24.03 -11.78
CA GLY A 90 11.02 24.54 -12.54
C GLY A 90 9.63 24.31 -11.93
N ALA A 91 9.48 23.52 -10.87
CA ALA A 91 8.18 23.33 -10.22
C ALA A 91 7.88 24.44 -9.20
N LYS A 92 8.02 25.72 -9.58
CA LYS A 92 7.35 26.79 -8.84
C LYS A 92 5.85 26.62 -9.08
N PRO A 93 5.00 26.53 -8.04
CA PRO A 93 3.57 26.70 -8.22
C PRO A 93 3.37 28.05 -8.89
N THR A 94 2.86 28.06 -10.12
CA THR A 94 2.34 29.29 -10.70
C THR A 94 1.19 29.72 -9.80
N ALA A 95 1.42 30.75 -8.99
CA ALA A 95 0.33 31.66 -8.63
C ALA A 95 -0.40 32.02 -9.93
N ASN A 96 -1.73 32.15 -9.86
CA ASN A 96 -2.67 32.47 -10.94
C ASN A 96 -3.59 31.29 -11.32
N ALA A 97 -4.44 30.90 -10.38
CA ALA A 97 -5.76 30.36 -10.69
C ALA A 97 -6.87 31.06 -9.88
N ALA A 98 -6.55 32.17 -9.21
CA ALA A 98 -7.48 32.95 -8.40
C ALA A 98 -7.74 34.38 -8.95
N ASP A 99 -7.12 34.76 -10.07
CA ASP A 99 -7.24 36.11 -10.67
C ASP A 99 -8.03 36.12 -11.99
N VAL A 100 -8.87 35.11 -12.25
CA VAL A 100 -9.78 35.16 -13.41
C VAL A 100 -11.16 34.68 -12.98
N PHE A 101 -12.04 35.68 -12.82
CA PHE A 101 -13.47 35.68 -12.45
C PHE A 101 -13.80 35.85 -10.97
#